data_AF-A0A7Y9DK46-F1
#
_entry.id   AF-A0A7Y9DK46-F1
#
_cell.length_a   1.000
_cell.length_b   1.000
_cell.length_c   1.000
_cell.angle_alpha   90.00
_cell.angle_beta   90.00
_cell.angle_gamma   90.00
#
_symmetry.space_group_name_H-M   'P 1'
#
loop_
_entity.id
_entity.type
_entity.pdbx_description
1 polymer ?
#
loop_
_entity_poly.entity_id
_entity_poly.type
_entity_poly.pdbx_seq_one_letter_code
_entity_poly.pdbx_strand_id
1 'polypeptide(L)'
;MSGPAVVVLPLTLFLLAGSVVGLVLLARRVPSAELTVPVVRARRRGAAVAGLAVVLAVALPLLAVSALGTGLRQGQLIAVAPLAGAAVHAAVLLVGELSWPRPAQRVRSARLAVRTVRQDAPRGMVVLFLLSCGLLWATCLAGTVLSDDSGRAISAPGGGGSASPFPGPFYAAPTALAAALAAALTWWVLLRVPRRPAVAGADARTDGSLRRAAAHRALRFSTAAVLGTTGALLFLGGTTAHGVGGRSGVQVGGTTVWTDAVGPVWNGFAAGFAVLGGLLALLALAVLLVPARGVGRPEVAR
;
A
#
# COMPACT_ATOMS: atom_id res chain seq x y z
N MET A 1 26.11 4.81 15.81
CA MET A 1 24.90 4.21 16.43
C MET A 1 23.61 4.92 15.97
N SER A 2 23.41 5.11 14.66
CA SER A 2 22.29 5.87 14.07
C SER A 2 21.34 5.02 13.19
N GLY A 3 21.48 3.69 13.22
CA GLY A 3 20.82 2.76 12.30
C GLY A 3 19.28 2.65 12.37
N PRO A 4 18.63 2.60 13.55
CA PRO A 4 17.18 2.42 13.59
C PRO A 4 16.40 3.72 13.32
N ALA A 5 16.93 4.88 13.69
CA ALA A 5 16.22 6.16 13.57
C ALA A 5 15.95 6.55 12.11
N VAL A 6 16.87 6.23 11.19
CA VAL A 6 16.77 6.59 9.77
C VAL A 6 15.68 5.81 9.04
N VAL A 7 15.38 4.57 9.46
CA VAL A 7 14.35 3.71 8.85
C VAL A 7 13.00 3.87 9.56
N VAL A 8 13.01 4.02 10.88
CA VAL A 8 11.79 4.12 11.69
C VAL A 8 11.07 5.45 11.44
N LEU A 9 11.79 6.56 11.29
CA LEU A 9 11.22 7.90 11.11
C LEU A 9 10.35 8.04 9.84
N PRO A 10 10.81 7.69 8.62
CA PRO A 10 9.97 7.80 7.43
C PRO A 10 8.76 6.87 7.46
N LEU A 11 8.90 5.67 8.03
CA LEU A 11 7.77 4.75 8.19
C LEU A 11 6.73 5.26 9.20
N THR A 12 7.18 5.78 10.35
CA THR A 12 6.27 6.37 11.35
C THR A 12 5.59 7.61 10.80
N LEU A 13 6.30 8.48 10.08
CA LEU A 13 5.71 9.63 9.39
C LEU A 13 4.70 9.18 8.32
N PHE A 14 4.99 8.12 7.57
CA PHE A 14 4.05 7.57 6.59
C PHE A 14 2.77 7.03 7.26
N LEU A 15 2.92 6.28 8.35
CA LEU A 15 1.79 5.73 9.12
C LEU A 15 0.96 6.85 9.78
N LEU A 16 1.61 7.87 10.36
CA LEU A 16 0.97 9.05 10.93
C LEU A 16 0.24 9.87 9.86
N ALA A 17 0.90 10.16 8.75
CA ALA A 17 0.29 10.88 7.64
C ALA A 17 -0.91 10.12 7.08
N GLY A 18 -0.78 8.81 6.88
CA GLY A 18 -1.88 7.96 6.42
C GLY A 18 -3.06 7.93 7.39
N SER A 19 -2.80 7.90 8.69
CA SER A 19 -3.86 7.92 9.72
C SER A 19 -4.52 9.29 9.84
N VAL A 20 -3.78 10.40 9.79
CA VAL A 20 -4.33 11.77 9.74
C VAL A 20 -5.19 11.97 8.49
N VAL A 21 -4.72 11.55 7.32
CA VAL A 21 -5.48 11.62 6.07
C VAL A 21 -6.75 10.77 6.16
N GLY A 22 -6.66 9.55 6.71
CA GLY A 22 -7.81 8.69 6.98
C GLY A 22 -8.86 9.38 7.86
N LEU A 23 -8.42 10.05 8.92
CA LEU A 23 -9.26 10.78 9.87
C LEU A 23 -9.93 12.00 9.23
N VAL A 24 -9.18 12.80 8.48
CA VAL A 24 -9.69 13.97 7.75
C VAL A 24 -10.73 13.55 6.71
N LEU A 25 -10.50 12.44 6.01
CA LEU A 25 -11.45 11.91 5.03
C LEU A 25 -12.70 11.33 5.68
N LEU A 26 -12.58 10.74 6.88
CA LEU A 26 -13.73 10.34 7.69
C LEU A 26 -14.54 11.56 8.16
N ALA A 27 -13.87 12.65 8.49
CA ALA A 27 -14.47 13.88 8.99
C ALA A 27 -15.21 14.69 7.91
N ARG A 28 -14.80 14.57 6.63
CA ARG A 28 -15.48 15.22 5.49
C ARG A 28 -16.83 14.54 5.18
N ARG A 29 -17.84 14.82 6.00
CA ARG A 29 -19.23 14.39 5.79
C ARG A 29 -19.87 15.19 4.65
N VAL A 30 -20.23 14.51 3.55
CA VAL A 30 -21.14 15.11 2.54
C VAL A 30 -22.56 15.20 3.14
N PRO A 31 -23.20 16.38 3.12
CA PRO A 31 -24.57 16.60 3.61
C PRO A 31 -25.55 15.58 3.01
N SER A 32 -26.46 15.05 3.84
CA SER A 32 -27.33 13.90 3.51
C SER A 32 -28.81 14.29 3.35
N ALA A 33 -29.11 15.54 3.00
CA ALA A 33 -30.45 16.09 3.08
C ALA A 33 -31.49 15.41 2.15
N GLU A 34 -31.07 14.62 1.16
CA GLU A 34 -31.95 14.02 0.13
C GLU A 34 -32.01 12.48 0.13
N LEU A 35 -31.39 11.80 1.12
CA LEU A 35 -31.28 10.34 1.10
C LEU A 35 -32.33 9.64 1.97
N THR A 36 -32.90 8.53 1.49
CA THR A 36 -33.80 7.69 2.27
C THR A 36 -33.09 7.07 3.49
N VAL A 37 -33.83 6.81 4.58
CA VAL A 37 -33.28 6.25 5.83
C VAL A 37 -32.44 4.98 5.62
N PRO A 38 -32.86 3.99 4.79
CA PRO A 38 -32.04 2.80 4.55
C PRO A 38 -30.71 3.10 3.86
N VAL A 39 -30.68 4.08 2.95
CA VAL A 39 -29.46 4.53 2.26
C VAL A 39 -28.50 5.21 3.23
N VAL A 40 -29.01 6.06 4.12
CA VAL A 40 -28.20 6.68 5.18
C VAL A 40 -27.60 5.62 6.09
N ARG A 41 -28.37 4.61 6.51
CA ARG A 41 -27.88 3.49 7.32
C ARG A 41 -26.81 2.67 6.60
N ALA A 42 -27.04 2.32 5.33
CA ALA A 42 -26.06 1.60 4.51
C ALA A 42 -24.75 2.39 4.36
N ARG A 43 -24.85 3.70 4.13
CA ARG A 43 -23.68 4.59 4.05
C ARG A 43 -22.93 4.67 5.37
N ARG A 44 -23.63 4.83 6.51
CA ARG A 44 -23.02 4.84 7.85
C ARG A 44 -22.32 3.53 8.16
N ARG A 45 -22.94 2.39 7.85
CA ARG A 45 -22.30 1.07 8.00
C ARG A 45 -21.04 0.96 7.15
N GLY A 46 -21.10 1.32 5.87
CA GLY A 46 -19.94 1.31 4.99
C GLY A 46 -18.80 2.22 5.48
N ALA A 47 -19.13 3.38 6.04
CA ALA A 47 -18.15 4.28 6.65
C ALA A 47 -17.57 3.71 7.96
N ALA A 48 -18.40 3.12 8.82
CA ALA A 48 -17.96 2.50 10.06
C ALA A 48 -17.01 1.30 9.82
N VAL A 49 -17.37 0.42 8.87
CA VAL A 49 -16.50 -0.70 8.47
C VAL A 49 -15.19 -0.19 7.89
N ALA A 50 -15.22 0.85 7.04
CA ALA A 50 -14.00 1.44 6.50
C ALA A 50 -13.13 2.09 7.59
N GLY A 51 -13.74 2.78 8.56
CA GLY A 51 -13.02 3.33 9.72
C GLY A 51 -12.36 2.23 10.56
N LEU A 52 -13.11 1.17 10.87
CA LEU A 52 -12.57 0.00 11.57
C LEU A 52 -11.44 -0.66 10.79
N ALA A 53 -11.58 -0.79 9.47
CA ALA A 53 -10.55 -1.36 8.61
C ALA A 53 -9.24 -0.56 8.69
N VAL A 54 -9.30 0.77 8.66
CA VAL A 54 -8.11 1.64 8.79
C VAL A 54 -7.49 1.51 10.18
N VAL A 55 -8.31 1.54 11.24
CA VAL A 55 -7.81 1.39 12.62
C VAL A 55 -7.07 0.07 12.79
N LEU A 56 -7.67 -1.05 12.39
CA LEU A 56 -7.04 -2.36 12.52
C LEU A 56 -5.80 -2.52 11.61
N ALA A 57 -5.84 -1.95 10.41
CA ALA A 57 -4.72 -1.98 9.47
C ALA A 57 -3.48 -1.24 9.97
N VAL A 58 -3.65 -0.24 10.86
CA VAL A 58 -2.52 0.47 11.49
C VAL A 58 -2.16 -0.17 12.83
N ALA A 59 -3.15 -0.47 13.67
CA ALA A 59 -2.92 -0.96 15.03
C ALA A 59 -2.26 -2.33 15.05
N LEU A 60 -2.72 -3.30 14.24
CA LEU A 60 -2.20 -4.66 14.30
C LEU A 60 -0.73 -4.78 13.85
N PRO A 61 -0.30 -4.19 12.72
CA PRO A 61 1.12 -4.22 12.34
C PRO A 61 1.99 -3.45 13.34
N LEU A 62 1.51 -2.33 13.87
CA LEU A 62 2.26 -1.56 14.87
C LEU A 62 2.46 -2.36 16.16
N LEU A 63 1.41 -3.01 16.67
CA LEU A 63 1.50 -3.89 17.84
C LEU A 63 2.45 -5.06 17.57
N ALA A 64 2.40 -5.67 16.38
CA ALA A 64 3.28 -6.77 16.01
C ALA A 64 4.76 -6.35 15.97
N VAL A 65 5.07 -5.17 15.42
CA VAL A 65 6.44 -4.62 15.39
C VAL A 65 6.93 -4.26 16.79
N SER A 66 6.06 -3.72 17.64
CA SER A 66 6.40 -3.34 19.03
C SER A 66 6.54 -4.53 19.98
N ALA A 67 5.87 -5.65 19.69
CA ALA A 67 5.93 -6.85 20.52
C ALA A 67 7.23 -7.65 20.34
N LEU A 68 7.94 -7.46 19.23
CA LEU A 68 9.25 -8.04 19.02
C LEU A 68 10.35 -7.15 19.61
N GLY A 69 11.30 -7.76 20.32
CA GLY A 69 12.55 -7.11 20.70
C GLY A 69 13.40 -6.70 19.49
N THR A 70 14.52 -6.03 19.77
CA THR A 70 15.45 -5.60 18.73
C THR A 70 16.08 -6.79 18.01
N GLY A 71 16.06 -6.82 16.67
CA GLY A 71 16.69 -7.88 15.90
C GLY A 71 16.27 -7.99 14.44
N LEU A 72 16.82 -9.00 13.74
CA LEU A 72 16.58 -9.21 12.30
C LEU A 72 15.11 -9.46 11.96
N ARG A 73 14.40 -10.20 12.81
CA ARG A 73 12.95 -10.47 12.64
C ARG A 73 12.12 -9.19 12.73
N GLN A 74 12.54 -8.23 13.57
CA GLN A 74 11.88 -6.93 13.65
C GLN A 74 12.01 -6.18 12.32
N GLY A 75 13.20 -6.21 11.69
CA GLY A 75 13.40 -5.65 10.36
C GLY A 75 12.50 -6.27 9.29
N GLN A 76 12.29 -7.59 9.33
CA GLN A 76 11.35 -8.26 8.42
C GLN A 76 9.90 -7.81 8.67
N LEU A 77 9.46 -7.72 9.92
CA LEU A 77 8.12 -7.22 10.23
C LEU A 77 7.93 -5.78 9.79
N ILE A 78 8.93 -4.91 9.99
CA ILE A 78 8.92 -3.52 9.54
C ILE A 78 8.74 -3.46 8.01
N ALA A 79 9.47 -4.30 7.26
CA ALA A 79 9.37 -4.35 5.80
C ALA A 79 7.98 -4.79 5.31
N VAL A 80 7.35 -5.73 6.03
CA VAL A 80 6.05 -6.31 5.68
C VAL A 80 4.86 -5.50 6.21
N ALA A 81 5.05 -4.67 7.25
CA ALA A 81 3.99 -4.02 8.00
C ALA A 81 2.96 -3.25 7.13
N PRO A 82 3.36 -2.44 6.12
CA PRO A 82 2.38 -1.74 5.28
C PRO A 82 1.48 -2.70 4.48
N LEU A 83 2.05 -3.79 3.95
CA LEU A 83 1.32 -4.80 3.19
C LEU A 83 0.43 -5.66 4.08
N ALA A 84 0.90 -6.02 5.27
CA ALA A 84 0.07 -6.66 6.29
C ALA A 84 -1.13 -5.77 6.67
N GLY A 85 -0.89 -4.47 6.84
CA GLY A 85 -1.96 -3.49 7.04
C GLY A 85 -2.96 -3.47 5.87
N ALA A 86 -2.48 -3.49 4.62
CA ALA A 86 -3.35 -3.56 3.45
C ALA A 86 -4.17 -4.87 3.39
N ALA A 87 -3.57 -6.01 3.74
CA ALA A 87 -4.27 -7.28 3.84
C ALA A 87 -5.37 -7.25 4.91
N VAL A 88 -5.06 -6.75 6.12
CA VAL A 88 -6.05 -6.57 7.19
C VAL A 88 -7.18 -5.63 6.75
N HIS A 89 -6.84 -4.48 6.17
CA HIS A 89 -7.82 -3.53 5.64
C HIS A 89 -8.76 -4.19 4.63
N ALA A 90 -8.21 -4.90 3.64
CA ALA A 90 -8.99 -5.58 2.62
C ALA A 90 -9.85 -6.72 3.22
N ALA A 91 -9.34 -7.47 4.19
CA ALA A 91 -10.09 -8.52 4.88
C ALA A 91 -11.30 -7.95 5.66
N VAL A 92 -11.13 -6.85 6.38
CA VAL A 92 -12.23 -6.19 7.10
C VAL A 92 -13.29 -5.67 6.13
N LEU A 93 -12.88 -5.05 5.02
CA LEU A 93 -13.80 -4.64 3.97
C LEU A 93 -14.54 -5.84 3.35
N LEU A 94 -13.83 -6.94 3.09
CA LEU A 94 -14.42 -8.17 2.55
C LEU A 94 -15.47 -8.74 3.50
N VAL A 95 -15.18 -8.83 4.80
CA VAL A 95 -16.14 -9.25 5.82
C VAL A 95 -17.34 -8.29 5.88
N GLY A 96 -17.10 -6.98 5.73
CA GLY A 96 -18.15 -5.98 5.64
C GLY A 96 -19.11 -6.18 4.47
N GLU A 97 -18.59 -6.56 3.29
CA GLU A 97 -19.39 -6.87 2.11
C GLU A 97 -20.06 -8.24 2.19
N LEU A 98 -19.41 -9.25 2.80
CA LEU A 98 -20.01 -10.58 3.03
C LEU A 98 -21.13 -10.57 4.05
N SER A 99 -21.01 -9.73 5.08
CA SER A 99 -22.01 -9.55 6.13
C SER A 99 -23.16 -8.62 5.73
N TRP A 100 -23.22 -8.19 4.47
CA TRP A 100 -24.22 -7.24 4.01
C TRP A 100 -25.64 -7.80 4.16
N PRO A 101 -26.59 -7.04 4.74
CA PRO A 101 -27.94 -7.54 4.99
C PRO A 101 -28.62 -7.97 3.68
N ARG A 102 -29.28 -9.14 3.71
CA ARG A 102 -30.14 -9.56 2.61
C ARG A 102 -31.45 -8.74 2.65
N PRO A 103 -31.98 -8.30 1.50
CA PRO A 103 -33.24 -7.58 1.46
C PRO A 103 -34.38 -8.49 1.92
N ALA A 104 -35.11 -8.09 2.96
CA ALA A 104 -36.23 -8.82 3.55
C ALA A 104 -37.61 -8.43 2.94
N GLN A 105 -37.63 -7.77 1.77
CA GLN A 105 -38.87 -7.29 1.18
C GLN A 105 -39.71 -8.45 0.62
N ARG A 106 -41.02 -8.44 0.91
CA ARG A 106 -42.01 -9.41 0.40
C ARG A 106 -42.19 -9.35 -1.13
N VAL A 107 -41.83 -8.23 -1.77
CA VAL A 107 -41.96 -8.04 -3.22
C VAL A 107 -40.56 -7.99 -3.86
N ARG A 108 -40.23 -9.00 -4.66
CA ARG A 108 -38.93 -9.17 -5.31
C ARG A 108 -38.93 -8.44 -6.65
N SER A 109 -38.69 -7.13 -6.66
CA SER A 109 -38.48 -6.40 -7.92
C SER A 109 -37.08 -6.73 -8.48
N ALA A 110 -37.04 -7.47 -9.59
CA ALA A 110 -35.81 -7.76 -10.31
C ALA A 110 -35.59 -6.68 -11.38
N ARG A 111 -34.75 -5.68 -11.10
CA ARG A 111 -34.24 -4.78 -12.15
C ARG A 111 -33.01 -5.43 -12.80
N LEU A 112 -33.14 -5.79 -14.08
CA LEU A 112 -32.04 -6.25 -14.92
C LEU A 112 -31.07 -5.09 -15.15
N ALA A 113 -29.95 -5.10 -14.43
CA ALA A 113 -28.82 -4.24 -14.71
C ALA A 113 -27.59 -5.13 -14.87
N VAL A 114 -26.89 -5.00 -15.99
CA VAL A 114 -25.59 -5.67 -16.20
C VAL A 114 -24.60 -5.06 -15.22
N ARG A 115 -24.12 -5.86 -14.27
CA ARG A 115 -23.19 -5.45 -13.20
C ARG A 115 -21.84 -6.09 -13.45
N THR A 116 -20.82 -5.25 -13.67
CA THR A 116 -19.44 -5.73 -13.88
C THR A 116 -18.47 -4.97 -12.99
N VAL A 117 -17.38 -5.63 -12.62
CA VAL A 117 -16.25 -5.00 -11.89
C VAL A 117 -15.76 -3.74 -12.63
N ARG A 118 -15.81 -3.77 -13.97
CA ARG A 118 -15.36 -2.66 -14.84
C ARG A 118 -16.21 -1.39 -14.70
N GLN A 119 -17.45 -1.50 -14.23
CA GLN A 119 -18.33 -0.35 -13.98
C GLN A 119 -18.12 0.24 -12.57
N ASP A 120 -17.83 -0.62 -11.60
CA ASP A 120 -17.71 -0.23 -10.19
C ASP A 120 -16.27 0.15 -9.77
N ALA A 121 -15.25 -0.37 -10.44
CA ALA A 121 -13.85 -0.05 -10.15
C ALA A 121 -13.33 1.03 -11.13
N PRO A 122 -12.77 2.15 -10.64
CA PRO A 122 -12.16 3.15 -11.52
C PRO A 122 -10.96 2.53 -12.25
N ARG A 123 -11.05 2.40 -13.58
CA ARG A 123 -10.04 1.72 -14.41
C ARG A 123 -8.61 2.21 -14.12
N GLY A 124 -8.43 3.53 -13.98
CA GLY A 124 -7.13 4.12 -13.66
C GLY A 124 -6.54 3.63 -12.34
N MET A 125 -7.36 3.45 -11.30
CA MET A 125 -6.90 2.92 -10.01
C MET A 125 -6.59 1.42 -10.09
N VAL A 126 -7.35 0.64 -10.88
CA VAL A 126 -7.04 -0.78 -11.09
C VAL A 126 -5.72 -0.93 -11.84
N VAL A 127 -5.52 -0.16 -12.90
CA VAL A 127 -4.26 -0.16 -13.66
C VAL A 127 -3.09 0.28 -12.77
N LEU A 128 -3.24 1.37 -12.01
CA LEU A 128 -2.21 1.83 -11.08
C LEU A 128 -1.89 0.77 -10.02
N PHE A 129 -2.91 0.12 -9.47
CA PHE A 129 -2.73 -0.98 -8.52
C PHE A 129 -1.93 -2.13 -9.13
N LEU A 130 -2.32 -2.62 -10.32
CA LEU A 130 -1.64 -3.72 -10.99
C LEU A 130 -0.19 -3.36 -11.37
N LEU A 131 0.04 -2.15 -11.87
CA LEU A 131 1.39 -1.65 -12.17
C LEU A 131 2.24 -1.56 -10.89
N SER A 132 1.65 -1.08 -9.78
CA SER A 132 2.35 -1.01 -8.50
C SER A 132 2.72 -2.41 -7.97
N CYS A 133 1.84 -3.40 -8.14
CA CYS A 133 2.16 -4.79 -7.81
C CYS A 133 3.30 -5.31 -8.68
N GLY A 134 3.22 -5.13 -10.01
CA GLY A 134 4.28 -5.56 -10.93
C GLY A 134 5.63 -4.92 -10.58
N LEU A 135 5.64 -3.63 -10.26
CA LEU A 135 6.84 -2.91 -9.85
C LEU A 135 7.40 -3.44 -8.53
N LEU A 136 6.56 -3.69 -7.51
CA LEU A 136 7.00 -4.28 -6.25
C LEU A 136 7.66 -5.65 -6.46
N TRP A 137 7.03 -6.50 -7.27
CA TRP A 137 7.57 -7.82 -7.62
C TRP A 137 8.91 -7.71 -8.35
N ALA A 138 9.02 -6.79 -9.31
CA ALA A 138 10.27 -6.52 -10.01
C ALA A 138 11.38 -6.05 -9.04
N THR A 139 11.05 -5.17 -8.10
CA THR A 139 11.98 -4.71 -7.05
C THR A 139 12.43 -5.85 -6.15
N CYS A 140 11.51 -6.72 -5.72
CA CYS A 140 11.85 -7.91 -4.92
C CYS A 140 12.76 -8.87 -5.69
N LEU A 141 12.49 -9.12 -6.98
CA LEU A 141 13.32 -9.98 -7.83
C LEU A 141 14.70 -9.38 -8.05
N ALA A 142 14.78 -8.09 -8.39
CA ALA A 142 16.05 -7.39 -8.57
C ALA A 142 16.88 -7.39 -7.29
N GLY A 143 16.27 -7.07 -6.15
CA GLY A 143 16.94 -7.15 -4.85
C GLY A 143 17.43 -8.56 -4.52
N THR A 144 16.66 -9.59 -4.90
CA THR A 144 17.08 -11.00 -4.71
C THR A 144 18.27 -11.38 -5.58
N VAL A 145 18.30 -10.94 -6.84
CA VAL A 145 19.39 -11.22 -7.77
C VAL A 145 20.68 -10.47 -7.40
N LEU A 146 20.55 -9.25 -6.87
CA LEU A 146 21.68 -8.38 -6.54
C LEU A 146 22.28 -8.61 -5.15
N SER A 147 21.58 -9.32 -4.26
CA SER A 147 22.08 -9.58 -2.90
C SER A 147 23.24 -10.58 -2.90
N ASP A 148 24.07 -10.49 -1.88
CA ASP A 148 25.11 -11.49 -1.59
C ASP A 148 24.53 -12.80 -1.02
N ASP A 149 25.40 -13.76 -0.69
CA ASP A 149 25.02 -15.07 -0.16
C ASP A 149 24.25 -14.99 1.17
N SER A 150 24.40 -13.90 1.92
CA SER A 150 23.63 -13.67 3.14
C SER A 150 22.17 -13.31 2.85
N GLY A 151 21.87 -12.90 1.61
CA GLY A 151 20.53 -12.52 1.15
C GLY A 151 19.97 -11.25 1.79
N ARG A 152 20.81 -10.49 2.50
CA ARG A 152 20.44 -9.28 3.27
C ARG A 152 21.41 -8.12 3.06
N ALA A 153 22.49 -8.34 2.32
CA ALA A 153 23.49 -7.34 2.01
C ALA A 153 23.77 -7.33 0.51
N ILE A 154 24.42 -6.27 0.06
CA ILE A 154 25.00 -6.17 -1.28
C ILE A 154 26.50 -5.99 -1.12
N SER A 155 27.28 -6.66 -1.96
CA SER A 155 28.75 -6.70 -1.85
C SER A 155 29.39 -6.19 -3.14
N ALA A 156 30.48 -5.43 -3.01
CA ALA A 156 31.25 -4.98 -4.14
C ALA A 156 31.90 -6.17 -4.87
N PRO A 157 31.93 -6.17 -6.21
CA PRO A 157 32.74 -7.14 -6.97
C PRO A 157 34.20 -7.10 -6.48
N GLY A 158 34.81 -8.27 -6.26
CA GLY A 158 36.21 -8.37 -5.82
C GLY A 158 36.46 -8.15 -4.32
N GLY A 159 35.42 -8.15 -3.47
CA GLY A 159 35.57 -8.15 -2.01
C GLY A 159 35.76 -6.76 -1.38
N GLY A 160 35.46 -5.68 -2.12
CA GLY A 160 35.67 -4.28 -1.71
C GLY A 160 34.74 -3.72 -0.62
N GLY A 161 33.92 -4.57 0.03
CA GLY A 161 33.01 -4.19 1.11
C GLY A 161 31.58 -4.68 0.88
N SER A 162 30.81 -4.75 1.97
CA SER A 162 29.39 -5.13 1.95
C SER A 162 28.56 -4.14 2.76
N ALA A 163 27.32 -3.88 2.31
CA ALA A 163 26.39 -3.00 3.00
C ALA A 163 25.06 -3.70 3.27
N SER A 164 24.52 -3.46 4.46
CA SER A 164 23.22 -3.95 4.91
C SER A 164 22.47 -2.83 5.65
N PRO A 165 21.13 -2.85 5.70
CA PRO A 165 20.22 -3.84 5.13
C PRO A 165 19.89 -3.59 3.64
N PHE A 166 20.11 -4.58 2.79
CA PHE A 166 19.73 -4.57 1.37
C PHE A 166 18.45 -5.40 1.15
N PRO A 167 17.53 -5.03 0.24
CA PRO A 167 16.26 -5.73 0.01
C PRO A 167 16.43 -7.07 -0.76
N GLY A 168 17.36 -7.92 -0.32
CA GLY A 168 17.57 -9.28 -0.81
C GLY A 168 16.48 -10.26 -0.34
N PRO A 169 16.60 -11.58 -0.64
CA PRO A 169 15.55 -12.57 -0.38
C PRO A 169 15.10 -12.62 1.09
N PHE A 170 15.98 -12.29 2.04
CA PHE A 170 15.64 -12.22 3.46
C PHE A 170 14.49 -11.25 3.75
N TYR A 171 14.41 -10.13 3.04
CA TYR A 171 13.32 -9.15 3.15
C TYR A 171 12.32 -9.25 1.99
N ALA A 172 12.79 -9.55 0.78
CA ALA A 172 11.99 -9.58 -0.43
C ALA A 172 10.96 -10.73 -0.43
N ALA A 173 11.33 -11.92 0.04
CA ALA A 173 10.43 -13.07 0.07
C ALA A 173 9.18 -12.85 0.97
N PRO A 174 9.33 -12.48 2.26
CA PRO A 174 8.15 -12.21 3.09
C PRO A 174 7.34 -11.01 2.59
N THR A 175 7.99 -9.99 2.02
CA THR A 175 7.30 -8.85 1.41
C THR A 175 6.50 -9.26 0.17
N ALA A 176 7.04 -10.10 -0.72
CA ALA A 176 6.34 -10.61 -1.89
C ALA A 176 5.14 -11.47 -1.51
N LEU A 177 5.27 -12.31 -0.48
CA LEU A 177 4.17 -13.11 0.06
C LEU A 177 3.05 -12.23 0.63
N ALA A 178 3.40 -11.22 1.41
CA ALA A 178 2.43 -10.27 1.95
C ALA A 178 1.74 -9.45 0.84
N ALA A 179 2.47 -9.08 -0.21
CA ALA A 179 1.92 -8.41 -1.38
C ALA A 179 0.91 -9.30 -2.12
N ALA A 180 1.23 -10.59 -2.30
CA ALA A 180 0.33 -11.56 -2.92
C ALA A 180 -0.98 -11.68 -2.13
N LEU A 181 -0.89 -11.80 -0.79
CA LEU A 181 -2.05 -11.87 0.07
C LEU A 181 -2.90 -10.59 0.01
N ALA A 182 -2.27 -9.42 0.12
CA ALA A 182 -2.97 -8.13 0.01
C ALA A 182 -3.65 -7.97 -1.36
N ALA A 183 -3.00 -8.39 -2.45
CA ALA A 183 -3.56 -8.35 -3.78
C ALA A 183 -4.75 -9.30 -3.95
N ALA A 184 -4.63 -10.55 -3.46
CA ALA A 184 -5.71 -11.52 -3.49
C ALA A 184 -6.96 -11.02 -2.73
N LEU A 185 -6.78 -10.51 -1.52
CA LEU A 185 -7.88 -9.97 -0.70
C LEU A 185 -8.51 -8.73 -1.35
N THR A 186 -7.69 -7.82 -1.88
CA THR A 186 -8.19 -6.64 -2.61
C THR A 186 -9.01 -7.07 -3.83
N TRP A 187 -8.52 -8.05 -4.59
CA TRP A 187 -9.24 -8.60 -5.74
C TRP A 187 -10.56 -9.26 -5.33
N TRP A 188 -10.59 -10.01 -4.23
CA TRP A 188 -11.82 -10.59 -3.70
C TRP A 188 -12.84 -9.52 -3.30
N VAL A 189 -12.42 -8.40 -2.70
CA VAL A 189 -13.32 -7.27 -2.45
C VAL A 189 -13.91 -6.77 -3.77
N LEU A 190 -13.09 -6.54 -4.80
CA LEU A 190 -13.56 -6.09 -6.11
C LEU A 190 -14.54 -7.06 -6.79
N LEU A 191 -14.33 -8.37 -6.59
CA LEU A 191 -15.25 -9.41 -7.08
C LEU A 191 -16.55 -9.50 -6.26
N ARG A 192 -16.54 -9.11 -4.98
CA ARG A 192 -17.71 -9.17 -4.10
C ARG A 192 -18.61 -7.94 -4.20
N VAL A 193 -18.04 -6.75 -4.39
CA VAL A 193 -18.81 -5.49 -4.46
C VAL A 193 -19.95 -5.53 -5.51
N PRO A 194 -19.75 -6.05 -6.75
CA PRO A 194 -20.84 -6.14 -7.73
C PRO A 194 -21.92 -7.17 -7.37
N ARG A 195 -21.60 -8.15 -6.51
CA ARG A 195 -22.50 -9.24 -6.13
C ARG A 195 -23.38 -8.91 -4.94
N ARG A 196 -23.12 -7.80 -4.24
CA ARG A 196 -23.92 -7.42 -3.07
C ARG A 196 -25.37 -7.08 -3.46
N PRO A 197 -26.36 -7.39 -2.62
CA PRO A 197 -27.73 -6.95 -2.82
C PRO A 197 -27.85 -5.43 -2.89
N ALA A 198 -28.78 -4.92 -3.70
CA ALA A 198 -29.06 -3.49 -3.76
C ALA A 198 -29.67 -3.01 -2.43
N VAL A 199 -29.33 -1.80 -2.02
CA VAL A 199 -29.91 -1.18 -0.83
C VAL A 199 -31.40 -0.88 -1.06
N ALA A 200 -32.25 -1.28 -0.12
CA ALA A 200 -33.69 -1.02 -0.21
C ALA A 200 -33.97 0.50 -0.32
N GLY A 201 -34.76 0.90 -1.31
CA GLY A 201 -35.08 2.32 -1.54
C GLY A 201 -33.94 3.16 -2.12
N ALA A 202 -32.82 2.54 -2.56
CA ALA A 202 -31.82 3.20 -3.38
C ALA A 202 -32.19 3.09 -4.86
N ASP A 203 -32.07 4.18 -5.60
CA ASP A 203 -32.05 4.12 -7.06
C ASP A 203 -30.74 3.50 -7.58
N ALA A 204 -30.70 3.14 -8.86
CA ALA A 204 -29.54 2.49 -9.46
C ALA A 204 -28.26 3.36 -9.39
N ARG A 205 -28.41 4.68 -9.49
CA ARG A 205 -27.31 5.65 -9.42
C ARG A 205 -26.70 5.70 -8.02
N THR A 206 -27.53 5.75 -6.97
CA THR A 206 -27.07 5.78 -5.59
C THR A 206 -26.41 4.46 -5.20
N ASP A 207 -27.02 3.30 -5.54
CA ASP A 207 -26.40 1.99 -5.27
C ASP A 207 -25.05 1.84 -5.98
N GLY A 208 -24.96 2.22 -7.26
CA GLY A 208 -23.72 2.22 -8.03
C GLY A 208 -22.66 3.16 -7.44
N SER A 209 -23.04 4.31 -6.88
CA SER A 209 -22.09 5.19 -6.20
C SER A 209 -21.53 4.59 -4.91
N LEU A 210 -22.37 3.91 -4.12
CA LEU A 210 -21.94 3.21 -2.92
C LEU A 210 -20.98 2.05 -3.28
N ARG A 211 -21.18 1.39 -4.42
CA ARG A 211 -20.32 0.29 -4.90
C ARG A 211 -18.96 0.83 -5.32
N ARG A 212 -18.96 1.88 -6.13
CA ARG A 212 -17.75 2.61 -6.52
C ARG A 212 -16.95 3.11 -5.32
N ALA A 213 -17.63 3.65 -4.30
CA ALA A 213 -16.96 4.07 -3.07
C ALA A 213 -16.31 2.89 -2.32
N ALA A 214 -16.95 1.72 -2.25
CA ALA A 214 -16.38 0.53 -1.63
C ALA A 214 -15.16 0.01 -2.40
N ALA A 215 -15.26 -0.14 -3.72
CA ALA A 215 -14.15 -0.55 -4.58
C ALA A 215 -12.97 0.44 -4.51
N HIS A 216 -13.25 1.75 -4.54
CA HIS A 216 -12.23 2.80 -4.46
C HIS A 216 -11.49 2.77 -3.12
N ARG A 217 -12.18 2.56 -1.99
CA ARG A 217 -11.53 2.45 -0.67
C ARG A 217 -10.53 1.30 -0.62
N ALA A 218 -10.91 0.13 -1.13
CA ALA A 218 -10.04 -1.04 -1.19
C ALA A 218 -8.81 -0.75 -2.07
N LEU A 219 -9.02 -0.30 -3.30
CA LEU A 219 -7.94 0.01 -4.24
C LEU A 219 -7.00 1.08 -3.71
N ARG A 220 -7.54 2.16 -3.15
CA ARG A 220 -6.74 3.30 -2.68
C ARG A 220 -5.76 2.91 -1.58
N PHE A 221 -6.23 2.19 -0.56
CA PHE A 221 -5.38 1.79 0.57
C PHE A 221 -4.34 0.75 0.12
N SER A 222 -4.76 -0.26 -0.65
CA SER A 222 -3.84 -1.31 -1.13
C SER A 222 -2.79 -0.76 -2.09
N THR A 223 -3.16 0.13 -3.01
CA THR A 223 -2.22 0.79 -3.93
C THR A 223 -1.20 1.64 -3.17
N ALA A 224 -1.66 2.44 -2.20
CA ALA A 224 -0.77 3.24 -1.37
C ALA A 224 0.21 2.38 -0.56
N ALA A 225 -0.26 1.27 0.02
CA ALA A 225 0.62 0.34 0.75
C ALA A 225 1.67 -0.30 -0.17
N VAL A 226 1.28 -0.77 -1.36
CA VAL A 226 2.20 -1.37 -2.33
C VAL A 226 3.23 -0.36 -2.84
N LEU A 227 2.80 0.85 -3.21
CA LEU A 227 3.70 1.93 -3.63
C LEU A 227 4.63 2.37 -2.49
N GLY A 228 4.11 2.49 -1.27
CA GLY A 228 4.90 2.87 -0.09
C GLY A 228 5.97 1.84 0.23
N THR A 229 5.63 0.55 0.21
CA THR A 229 6.60 -0.54 0.40
C THR A 229 7.63 -0.58 -0.72
N THR A 230 7.20 -0.45 -1.97
CA THR A 230 8.12 -0.38 -3.13
C THR A 230 9.09 0.79 -2.98
N GLY A 231 8.57 1.97 -2.62
CA GLY A 231 9.35 3.17 -2.38
C GLY A 231 10.37 3.00 -1.27
N ALA A 232 9.97 2.39 -0.15
CA ALA A 232 10.87 2.09 0.96
C ALA A 232 11.99 1.11 0.57
N LEU A 233 11.67 0.04 -0.18
CA LEU A 233 12.68 -0.92 -0.64
C LEU A 233 13.67 -0.29 -1.63
N LEU A 234 13.19 0.52 -2.59
CA LEU A 234 14.06 1.23 -3.54
C LEU A 234 14.91 2.29 -2.84
N PHE A 235 14.34 3.02 -1.87
CA PHE A 235 15.07 3.99 -1.06
C PHE A 235 16.20 3.32 -0.29
N LEU A 236 15.88 2.24 0.44
CA LEU A 236 16.85 1.52 1.25
C LEU A 236 17.90 0.79 0.38
N GLY A 237 17.47 0.13 -0.69
CA GLY A 237 18.36 -0.53 -1.64
C GLY A 237 19.30 0.46 -2.34
N GLY A 238 18.79 1.62 -2.75
CA GLY A 238 19.59 2.68 -3.37
C GLY A 238 20.61 3.27 -2.41
N THR A 239 20.21 3.61 -1.18
CA THR A 239 21.13 4.16 -0.17
C THR A 239 22.19 3.16 0.29
N THR A 240 21.84 1.88 0.43
CA THR A 240 22.82 0.83 0.76
C THR A 240 23.76 0.52 -0.40
N ALA A 241 23.26 0.42 -1.63
CA ALA A 241 24.09 0.26 -2.83
C ALA A 241 25.06 1.44 -3.01
N HIS A 242 24.61 2.67 -2.69
CA HIS A 242 25.47 3.86 -2.74
C HIS A 242 26.60 3.78 -1.71
N GLY A 243 26.34 3.21 -0.53
CA GLY A 243 27.37 2.97 0.50
C GLY A 243 28.47 2.00 0.07
N VAL A 244 28.15 1.02 -0.78
CA VAL A 244 29.14 0.07 -1.35
C VAL A 244 30.00 0.72 -2.43
N GLY A 245 29.45 1.69 -3.16
CA GLY A 245 30.18 2.46 -4.19
C GLY A 245 31.10 3.56 -3.64
N GLY A 246 31.23 3.67 -2.33
CA GLY A 246 32.05 4.66 -1.66
C GLY A 246 33.55 4.45 -1.83
N ARG A 247 34.32 5.50 -1.56
CA ARG A 247 35.79 5.45 -1.55
C ARG A 247 36.27 4.61 -0.38
N SER A 248 37.00 3.53 -0.67
CA SER A 248 37.76 2.80 0.35
C SER A 248 39.21 3.28 0.30
N GLY A 249 39.77 3.54 1.48
CA GLY A 249 41.17 3.91 1.63
C GLY A 249 41.98 2.69 2.07
N VAL A 250 42.95 2.28 1.26
CA VAL A 250 43.93 1.25 1.66
C VAL A 250 45.22 1.96 2.03
N GLN A 251 45.74 1.72 3.23
CA GLN A 251 47.08 2.20 3.59
C GLN A 251 48.14 1.35 2.91
N VAL A 252 48.96 1.98 2.05
CA VAL A 252 50.12 1.36 1.41
C VAL A 252 51.33 2.25 1.69
N GLY A 253 52.32 1.73 2.42
CA GLY A 253 53.55 2.47 2.74
C GLY A 253 53.32 3.78 3.52
N GLY A 254 52.29 3.85 4.37
CA GLY A 254 51.95 5.07 5.14
C GLY A 254 51.10 6.09 4.39
N THR A 255 50.81 5.86 3.10
CA THR A 255 49.88 6.68 2.31
C THR A 255 48.53 6.00 2.15
N THR A 256 47.44 6.74 2.33
CA THR A 256 46.08 6.22 2.08
C THR A 256 45.77 6.39 0.60
N VAL A 257 45.76 5.27 -0.14
CA VAL A 257 45.33 5.25 -1.53
C VAL A 257 43.82 5.05 -1.55
N TRP A 258 43.10 6.04 -2.07
CA TRP A 258 41.65 5.96 -2.25
C TRP A 258 41.33 5.24 -3.55
N THR A 259 40.52 4.20 -3.46
CA THR A 259 40.00 3.49 -4.63
C THR A 259 38.48 3.60 -4.64
N ASP A 260 37.93 3.94 -5.80
CA ASP A 260 36.48 3.90 -6.03
C ASP A 260 36.12 2.44 -6.36
N ALA A 261 35.35 1.78 -5.50
CA ALA A 261 35.10 0.34 -5.64
C ALA A 261 34.28 -0.03 -6.90
N VAL A 262 33.40 0.85 -7.36
CA VAL A 262 32.43 0.52 -8.43
C VAL A 262 32.21 1.66 -9.46
N GLY A 263 32.92 2.78 -9.31
CA GLY A 263 32.92 3.92 -10.24
C GLY A 263 31.67 4.83 -10.18
N PRO A 264 31.70 5.99 -10.90
CA PRO A 264 30.68 7.03 -10.79
C PRO A 264 29.30 6.63 -11.36
N VAL A 265 29.27 5.73 -12.35
CA VAL A 265 28.02 5.23 -12.96
C VAL A 265 27.17 4.48 -11.94
N TRP A 266 27.79 3.62 -11.13
CA TRP A 266 27.10 2.90 -10.05
C TRP A 266 26.49 3.86 -9.03
N ASN A 267 27.25 4.86 -8.60
CA ASN A 267 26.80 5.85 -7.64
C ASN A 267 25.59 6.65 -8.16
N GLY A 268 25.59 6.99 -9.46
CA GLY A 268 24.45 7.60 -10.14
C GLY A 268 23.19 6.71 -10.13
N PHE A 269 23.32 5.42 -10.47
CA PHE A 269 22.20 4.48 -10.41
C PHE A 269 21.65 4.30 -9.00
N ALA A 270 22.53 4.08 -8.02
CA ALA A 270 22.15 3.89 -6.63
C ALA A 270 21.40 5.11 -6.05
N ALA A 271 21.90 6.32 -6.33
CA ALA A 271 21.23 7.57 -5.96
C ALA A 271 19.89 7.74 -6.70
N GLY A 272 19.83 7.39 -7.99
CA GLY A 272 18.60 7.42 -8.79
C GLY A 272 17.50 6.54 -8.20
N PHE A 273 17.82 5.31 -7.79
CA PHE A 273 16.87 4.42 -7.11
C PHE A 273 16.45 4.97 -5.74
N ALA A 274 17.35 5.59 -4.99
CA ALA A 274 17.00 6.21 -3.73
C ALA A 274 15.97 7.35 -3.93
N VAL A 275 16.23 8.24 -4.89
CA VAL A 275 15.31 9.34 -5.24
C VAL A 275 13.97 8.81 -5.74
N LEU A 276 13.97 7.83 -6.65
CA LEU A 276 12.75 7.19 -7.13
C LEU A 276 11.94 6.57 -5.98
N GLY A 277 12.62 5.92 -5.03
CA GLY A 277 11.99 5.38 -3.83
C GLY A 277 11.27 6.45 -3.00
N GLY A 278 11.92 7.59 -2.79
CA GLY A 278 11.31 8.76 -2.11
C GLY A 278 10.10 9.30 -2.87
N LEU A 279 10.18 9.44 -4.19
CA LEU A 279 9.07 9.90 -5.03
C LEU A 279 7.86 8.94 -4.98
N LEU A 280 8.09 7.62 -4.98
CA LEU A 280 7.02 6.63 -4.85
C LEU A 280 6.35 6.68 -3.47
N ALA A 281 7.11 6.95 -2.40
CA ALA A 281 6.53 7.16 -1.07
C ALA A 281 5.62 8.39 -1.03
N LEU A 282 6.01 9.49 -1.70
CA LEU A 282 5.15 10.67 -1.85
C LEU A 282 3.91 10.37 -2.71
N LEU A 283 4.07 9.61 -3.79
CA LEU A 283 2.95 9.18 -4.63
C LEU A 283 1.97 8.30 -3.83
N ALA A 284 2.46 7.40 -2.97
CA ALA A 284 1.64 6.60 -2.09
C ALA A 284 0.76 7.47 -1.17
N LEU A 285 1.32 8.54 -0.59
CA LEU A 285 0.56 9.51 0.19
C LEU A 285 -0.46 10.26 -0.67
N ALA A 286 -0.07 10.68 -1.87
CA ALA A 286 -0.97 11.34 -2.81
C ALA A 286 -2.16 10.44 -3.20
N VAL A 287 -1.94 9.13 -3.39
CA VAL A 287 -3.00 8.16 -3.67
C VAL A 287 -4.02 8.11 -2.53
N LEU A 288 -3.59 8.15 -1.26
CA LEU A 288 -4.51 8.19 -0.11
C LEU A 288 -5.43 9.42 -0.12
N LEU A 289 -4.95 10.54 -0.67
CA LEU A 289 -5.69 11.78 -0.80
C LEU A 289 -6.70 11.78 -1.95
N VAL A 290 -6.60 10.84 -2.91
CA VAL A 290 -7.52 10.81 -4.06
C VAL A 290 -8.95 10.53 -3.59
N PRO A 291 -9.88 11.49 -3.76
CA PRO A 291 -11.26 11.30 -3.35
C PRO A 291 -11.93 10.26 -4.25
N ALA A 292 -12.84 9.47 -3.68
CA ALA A 292 -13.77 8.71 -4.50
C ALA A 292 -14.62 9.71 -5.28
N ARG A 293 -14.63 9.65 -6.61
CA ARG A 293 -15.50 10.51 -7.43
C ARG A 293 -16.93 10.38 -6.91
N GLY A 294 -17.46 11.49 -6.40
CA GLY A 294 -18.78 11.53 -5.77
C GLY A 294 -19.89 11.21 -6.76
N VAL A 295 -21.10 10.96 -6.24
CA VAL A 295 -22.32 10.98 -7.07
C VAL A 295 -22.34 12.36 -7.72
N GLY A 296 -22.19 12.45 -9.04
CA GLY A 296 -22.45 13.72 -9.72
C GLY A 296 -23.83 14.21 -9.30
N ARG A 297 -24.03 15.53 -9.13
CA ARG A 297 -25.39 16.04 -8.94
C ARG A 297 -26.25 15.54 -10.12
N PRO A 298 -27.51 15.15 -9.91
CA PRO A 298 -28.41 15.00 -11.04
C PRO A 298 -28.34 16.30 -11.83
N GLU A 299 -28.00 16.22 -13.12
CA GLU A 299 -28.30 17.32 -14.01
C GLU A 299 -29.81 17.47 -13.91
N VAL A 300 -30.23 18.58 -13.31
CA VAL A 300 -31.63 18.99 -13.35
C VAL A 300 -31.91 19.17 -14.83
N ALA A 301 -32.60 18.20 -15.43
CA ALA A 301 -33.11 18.34 -16.78
C ALA A 301 -33.94 19.64 -16.77
N ARG A 302 -33.45 20.65 -17.49
CA ARG A 302 -34.18 21.87 -17.77
C ARG A 302 -35.12 21.62 -18.93
#